data_AF-A0AA39SSE8-F1
#
_entry.id   AF-A0AA39SSE8-F1
#
_cell.length_a   1.000
_cell.length_b   1.000
_cell.length_c   1.000
_cell.angle_alpha   90.00
_cell.angle_beta   90.00
_cell.angle_gamma   90.00
#
_symmetry.space_group_name_H-M   'P 1'
#
loop_
_entity.id
_entity.type
_entity.pdbx_description
1 polymer ?
#
loop_
_entity_poly.entity_id
_entity_poly.type
_entity_poly.pdbx_seq_one_letter_code
_entity_poly.pdbx_strand_id
1 'polypeptide(L)'
;MAVSSLEYSSQFDHTPFYWCFRIVHAPIFLCSFASDRRHMKDPTGNWIAEPPSYEPIVAEDKTVHNLNEYIEISGENISTNVGVELINDVFNKKLGVVMNENQLEEFFSQISR
;
A
#
# COMPACT_ATOMS: atom_id res chain seq x y z
N MET A 1 -15.43 44.85 10.39
CA MET A 1 -14.92 44.15 9.20
C MET A 1 -15.17 42.67 9.40
N ALA A 2 -16.27 42.16 8.86
CA ALA A 2 -16.52 40.73 8.82
C ALA A 2 -16.00 40.25 7.47
N VAL A 3 -14.84 39.61 7.46
CA VAL A 3 -14.41 38.82 6.31
C VAL A 3 -15.40 37.66 6.19
N SER A 4 -16.04 37.54 5.02
CA SER A 4 -17.11 36.57 4.82
C SER A 4 -16.53 35.15 4.84
N SER A 5 -17.19 34.21 5.52
CA SER A 5 -16.80 32.79 5.59
C SER A 5 -16.68 32.09 4.23
N LEU A 6 -17.08 32.74 3.13
CA LEU A 6 -16.98 32.18 1.77
C LEU A 6 -15.61 32.33 1.13
N GLU A 7 -14.72 33.18 1.66
CA GLU A 7 -13.35 33.34 1.12
C GLU A 7 -12.31 32.42 1.79
N TYR A 8 -12.68 31.72 2.87
CA TYR A 8 -11.76 30.79 3.56
C TYR A 8 -11.70 29.40 2.92
N SER A 9 -12.69 29.06 2.08
CA SER A 9 -12.89 27.71 1.55
C SER A 9 -12.11 27.42 0.26
N SER A 10 -11.43 28.40 -0.34
CA SER A 10 -10.77 28.26 -1.64
C SER A 10 -9.34 27.72 -1.57
N GLN A 11 -8.88 27.29 -0.38
CA GLN A 11 -7.51 26.84 -0.15
C GLN A 11 -7.41 25.46 0.50
N PHE A 12 -8.36 24.58 0.18
CA PHE A 12 -8.14 23.14 0.29
C PHE A 12 -8.45 22.56 -1.07
N ASP A 13 -7.39 22.13 -1.76
CA ASP A 13 -7.49 21.35 -2.97
C ASP A 13 -8.38 20.14 -2.66
N HIS A 14 -9.62 20.16 -3.14
CA HIS A 14 -10.56 19.06 -3.00
C HIS A 14 -10.11 17.94 -3.94
N THR A 15 -8.92 17.40 -3.74
CA THR A 15 -8.51 16.17 -4.40
C THR A 15 -9.37 15.08 -3.79
N PRO A 16 -10.30 14.46 -4.54
CA PRO A 16 -11.07 13.34 -4.03
C PRO A 16 -10.12 12.26 -3.49
N PHE A 17 -10.37 11.82 -2.26
CA PHE A 17 -9.69 10.66 -1.71
C PHE A 17 -10.22 9.42 -2.44
N TYR A 18 -9.32 8.67 -3.07
CA TYR A 18 -9.66 7.41 -3.73
C TYR A 18 -8.98 6.25 -3.01
N TRP A 19 -9.70 5.15 -2.86
CA TRP A 19 -9.13 3.92 -2.33
C TRP A 19 -8.35 3.20 -3.43
N CYS A 20 -7.11 2.85 -3.09
CA CYS A 20 -6.23 2.06 -3.92
C CYS A 20 -5.80 0.83 -3.12
N PHE A 21 -5.68 -0.30 -3.80
CA PHE A 21 -5.36 -1.59 -3.20
C PHE A 21 -4.10 -2.15 -3.86
N ARG A 22 -3.11 -2.49 -3.05
CA ARG A 22 -1.95 -3.28 -3.49
C ARG A 22 -2.27 -4.75 -3.31
N ILE A 23 -2.29 -5.49 -4.42
CA ILE A 23 -2.58 -6.93 -4.45
C ILE A 23 -1.27 -7.68 -4.59
N VAL A 24 -0.88 -8.43 -3.56
CA VAL A 24 0.36 -9.20 -3.51
C VAL A 24 0.02 -10.67 -3.31
N HIS A 25 0.62 -11.55 -4.12
CA HIS A 25 0.47 -12.99 -3.93
C HIS A 25 1.13 -13.45 -2.62
N ALA A 26 0.40 -14.21 -1.81
CA ALA A 26 0.81 -14.52 -0.43
C ALA A 26 2.19 -15.22 -0.30
N PRO A 27 2.53 -16.25 -1.11
CA PRO A 27 3.87 -16.84 -1.09
C PRO A 27 4.99 -15.82 -1.35
N ILE A 28 4.78 -14.90 -2.29
CA ILE A 28 5.75 -13.84 -2.58
C ILE A 28 5.88 -12.90 -1.39
N PHE A 29 4.75 -12.49 -0.79
CA PHE A 29 4.74 -11.62 0.39
C PHE A 29 5.49 -12.25 1.56
N LEU A 30 5.26 -13.53 1.85
CA LEU A 30 5.92 -14.24 2.95
C LEU A 30 7.44 -14.34 2.78
N CYS A 31 7.93 -14.50 1.55
CA CYS A 31 9.37 -14.53 1.27
C CYS A 31 10.02 -13.14 1.19
N SER A 32 9.27 -12.11 0.78
CA SER A 32 9.84 -10.82 0.37
C SER A 32 9.60 -9.68 1.35
N PHE A 33 8.59 -9.77 2.21
CA PHE A 33 8.25 -8.69 3.14
C PHE A 33 9.24 -8.62 4.30
N ALA A 34 9.63 -7.41 4.70
CA ALA A 34 10.49 -7.16 5.84
C ALA A 34 10.13 -5.88 6.58
N SER A 35 10.15 -5.95 7.91
CA SER A 35 9.94 -4.79 8.78
C SER A 35 10.66 -4.96 10.11
N ASP A 36 11.68 -4.14 10.30
CA ASP A 36 12.36 -3.92 11.58
C ASP A 36 11.58 -3.00 12.54
N ARG A 37 10.34 -2.64 12.19
CA ARG A 37 9.40 -1.86 13.00
C ARG A 37 9.87 -0.44 13.31
N ARG A 38 10.91 0.08 12.66
CA ARG A 38 11.46 1.42 12.93
C ARG A 38 10.43 2.55 12.81
N HIS A 39 9.42 2.38 11.95
CA HIS A 39 8.35 3.34 11.74
C HIS A 39 7.42 3.51 12.97
N MET A 40 7.45 2.56 13.91
CA MET A 40 6.70 2.61 15.17
C MET A 40 7.52 3.22 16.32
N LYS A 41 8.71 3.76 16.04
CA LYS A 41 9.49 4.52 17.02
C LYS A 41 9.29 6.01 16.80
N ASP A 42 9.11 6.74 17.89
CA ASP A 42 9.10 8.20 17.85
C ASP A 42 10.53 8.75 17.62
N PRO A 43 10.70 10.07 17.40
CA PRO A 43 12.02 10.68 17.21
C PRO A 43 13.00 10.51 18.38
N THR A 44 12.51 10.15 19.58
CA THR A 44 13.32 9.87 20.77
C THR A 44 13.67 8.39 20.91
N GLY A 45 13.15 7.53 20.03
CA GLY A 45 13.40 6.09 20.01
C GLY A 45 12.44 5.26 20.85
N ASN A 46 11.43 5.88 21.49
CA ASN A 46 10.40 5.17 22.24
C ASN A 46 9.36 4.55 21.30
N TRP A 47 8.76 3.44 21.72
CA TRP A 47 7.69 2.80 20.97
C TRP A 47 6.39 3.61 21.05
N ILE A 48 5.81 3.93 19.90
CA ILE A 48 4.48 4.57 19.79
C ILE A 48 3.38 3.61 20.24
N ALA A 49 3.57 2.31 19.99
CA ALA A 49 2.76 1.22 20.51
C ALA A 49 3.66 0.00 20.78
N GLU A 50 3.29 -0.84 21.74
CA GLU A 50 4.06 -2.03 22.09
C GLU A 50 4.25 -2.94 20.86
N PRO A 51 5.49 -3.31 20.50
CA PRO A 51 5.72 -4.18 19.36
C PRO A 51 5.28 -5.61 19.67
N PRO A 52 4.93 -6.41 18.65
CA PRO A 52 4.69 -7.82 18.84
C PRO A 52 5.91 -8.54 19.48
N SER A 53 5.65 -9.56 20.31
CA SER A 53 6.68 -10.26 21.09
C SER A 53 7.63 -11.15 20.29
N TYR A 54 7.24 -11.54 19.07
CA TYR A 54 8.11 -12.29 18.17
C TYR A 54 9.18 -11.39 17.53
N GLU A 55 10.23 -11.97 16.97
CA GLU A 55 11.31 -11.23 16.31
C GLU A 55 10.84 -10.45 15.07
N PRO A 56 11.49 -9.35 14.67
CA PRO A 56 11.16 -8.67 13.42
C PRO A 56 11.13 -9.60 12.21
N ILE A 57 10.23 -9.33 11.26
CA ILE A 57 10.13 -10.11 10.03
C ILE A 57 11.27 -9.68 9.10
N VAL A 58 12.08 -10.65 8.69
CA VAL A 58 13.20 -10.46 7.77
C VAL A 58 12.92 -11.27 6.52
N ALA A 59 13.13 -10.68 5.35
CA ALA A 59 12.92 -11.34 4.07
C ALA A 59 13.98 -12.42 3.82
N GLU A 60 13.70 -13.33 2.90
CA GLU A 60 14.58 -14.44 2.52
C GLU A 60 15.95 -13.95 2.04
N ASP A 61 15.98 -12.82 1.31
CA ASP A 61 17.17 -12.15 0.79
C ASP A 61 17.96 -11.34 1.84
N LYS A 62 17.58 -11.44 3.12
CA LYS A 62 18.14 -10.71 4.28
C LYS A 62 17.79 -9.23 4.34
N THR A 63 16.87 -8.73 3.50
CA THR A 63 16.30 -7.40 3.68
C THR A 63 15.60 -7.32 5.04
N VAL A 64 15.91 -6.29 5.82
CA VAL A 64 15.33 -6.08 7.17
C VAL A 64 14.24 -5.01 7.19
N HIS A 65 14.11 -4.22 6.11
CA HIS A 65 13.16 -3.13 6.03
C HIS A 65 12.79 -2.84 4.59
N ASN A 66 11.52 -3.02 4.23
CA ASN A 66 10.95 -2.58 2.96
C ASN A 66 9.45 -2.22 3.06
N LEU A 67 8.94 -1.99 4.27
CA LEU A 67 7.52 -1.69 4.50
C LEU A 67 7.01 -0.51 3.65
N ASN A 68 7.84 0.51 3.43
CA ASN A 68 7.50 1.66 2.60
C ASN A 68 7.16 1.25 1.16
N GLU A 69 7.84 0.27 0.57
CA GLU A 69 7.55 -0.22 -0.79
C GLU A 69 6.14 -0.83 -0.90
N TYR A 70 5.62 -1.38 0.20
CA TYR A 70 4.28 -1.97 0.26
C TYR A 70 3.19 -0.91 0.54
N ILE A 71 3.51 0.13 1.32
CA ILE A 71 2.57 1.22 1.67
C ILE A 71 2.45 2.24 0.53
N GLU A 72 3.58 2.58 -0.09
CA GLU A 72 3.62 3.63 -1.11
C GLU A 72 2.85 3.21 -2.35
N ILE A 73 1.89 4.05 -2.74
CA ILE A 73 1.09 3.89 -3.95
C ILE A 73 1.16 5.22 -4.70
N SER A 74 1.64 5.18 -5.94
CA SER A 74 1.53 6.31 -6.86
C SER A 74 0.40 6.05 -7.86
N GLY A 75 -0.36 7.10 -8.20
CA GLY A 75 -1.47 7.01 -9.15
C GLY A 75 -1.04 6.54 -10.55
N GLU A 76 0.22 6.80 -10.93
CA GLU A 76 0.82 6.33 -12.18
C GLU A 76 0.90 4.79 -12.27
N ASN A 77 0.88 4.09 -11.13
CA ASN A 77 0.94 2.64 -11.07
C ASN A 77 -0.44 1.96 -11.13
N ILE A 78 -1.53 2.74 -11.17
CA ILE A 78 -2.89 2.19 -11.31
C ILE A 78 -3.07 1.78 -12.77
N SER A 79 -3.06 0.47 -13.01
CA SER A 79 -3.30 -0.07 -14.36
C SER A 79 -4.70 0.30 -14.84
N THR A 80 -4.92 0.42 -16.14
CA THR A 80 -6.23 0.88 -16.67
C THR A 80 -7.20 -0.26 -16.99
N ASN A 81 -6.74 -1.52 -17.01
CA ASN A 81 -7.54 -2.69 -17.38
C ASN A 81 -7.07 -3.96 -16.63
N VAL A 82 -8.00 -4.81 -16.21
CA VAL A 82 -7.73 -6.12 -15.61
C VAL A 82 -7.62 -7.21 -16.68
N GLY A 83 -6.44 -7.28 -17.31
CA GLY A 83 -6.10 -8.28 -18.32
C GLY A 83 -5.22 -9.44 -17.79
N VAL A 84 -4.96 -10.40 -18.68
CA VAL A 84 -4.10 -11.58 -18.38
C VAL A 84 -2.71 -11.18 -17.88
N GLU A 85 -2.13 -10.11 -18.42
CA GLU A 85 -0.82 -9.60 -18.00
C GLU A 85 -0.83 -9.13 -16.54
N LEU A 86 -1.87 -8.40 -16.14
CA LEU A 86 -2.02 -7.90 -14.77
C LEU A 86 -2.24 -9.03 -13.77
N ILE A 87 -3.00 -10.06 -14.15
CA ILE A 87 -3.16 -11.27 -13.34
C ILE A 87 -1.81 -11.99 -13.19
N ASN A 88 -1.08 -12.17 -14.29
CA ASN A 88 0.25 -12.78 -14.26
C ASN A 88 1.21 -11.97 -13.37
N ASP A 89 1.13 -10.65 -13.41
CA ASP A 89 1.94 -9.76 -12.57
C ASP A 89 1.67 -9.94 -11.07
N VAL A 90 0.43 -10.17 -10.65
CA VAL A 90 0.10 -10.48 -9.25
C VAL A 90 0.91 -11.69 -8.76
N PHE A 91 1.03 -12.72 -9.60
CA PHE A 91 1.69 -13.98 -9.24
C PHE A 91 3.21 -13.97 -9.38
N ASN A 92 3.80 -12.96 -10.03
CA ASN A 92 5.23 -12.95 -10.35
C ASN A 92 5.98 -11.71 -9.83
N LYS A 93 5.31 -10.59 -9.56
CA LYS A 93 5.96 -9.36 -9.08
C LYS A 93 6.03 -9.34 -7.56
N LYS A 94 7.21 -9.00 -7.01
CA LYS A 94 7.47 -8.82 -5.56
C LYS A 94 6.41 -7.95 -4.86
N LEU A 95 6.11 -6.81 -5.46
CA LEU A 95 5.17 -5.83 -4.92
C LEU A 95 3.75 -6.00 -5.49
N GLY A 96 3.54 -7.05 -6.29
CA GLY A 96 2.31 -7.30 -7.02
C GLY A 96 1.90 -6.12 -7.90
N VAL A 97 0.63 -5.75 -7.84
CA VAL A 97 0.02 -4.69 -8.66
C VAL A 97 -0.85 -3.77 -7.80
N VAL A 98 -1.14 -2.57 -8.31
CA VAL A 98 -2.04 -1.62 -7.67
C VAL A 98 -3.32 -1.48 -8.51
N MET A 99 -4.47 -1.49 -7.84
CA MET A 99 -5.79 -1.40 -8.45
C MET A 99 -6.69 -0.43 -7.68
N ASN A 100 -7.69 0.16 -8.35
CA ASN A 100 -8.78 0.84 -7.68
C ASN A 100 -9.93 -0.14 -7.32
N GLU A 101 -10.97 0.37 -6.67
CA GLU A 101 -12.13 -0.42 -6.24
C GLU A 101 -12.82 -1.18 -7.38
N ASN A 102 -13.09 -0.51 -8.52
CA ASN A 102 -13.76 -1.14 -9.67
C ASN A 102 -12.94 -2.32 -10.24
N GLN A 103 -11.62 -2.16 -10.29
CA GLN A 103 -10.69 -3.17 -10.80
C GLN A 103 -10.53 -4.35 -9.84
N LEU A 104 -10.63 -4.10 -8.54
CA LEU A 104 -10.52 -5.13 -7.52
C LEU A 104 -11.63 -6.17 -7.68
N GLU A 105 -12.88 -5.72 -7.87
CA GLU A 105 -14.03 -6.60 -8.09
C GLU A 105 -13.86 -7.43 -9.37
N GLU A 106 -13.45 -6.78 -10.46
CA GLU A 106 -13.19 -7.46 -11.74
C GLU A 106 -12.09 -8.52 -11.59
N PHE A 107 -10.98 -8.21 -10.92
CA PHE A 107 -9.89 -9.15 -10.67
C PHE A 107 -10.36 -10.41 -9.93
N PHE A 108 -11.07 -10.25 -8.81
CA PHE A 108 -11.55 -11.40 -8.04
C PHE A 108 -12.58 -12.24 -8.79
N SER A 109 -13.34 -11.64 -9.72
CA SER A 109 -14.26 -12.39 -10.59
C SER A 109 -13.52 -13.31 -11.59
N GLN A 110 -12.30 -12.95 -11.99
CA GLN A 110 -11.51 -13.71 -12.96
C GLN A 110 -10.71 -14.87 -12.33
N ILE A 111 -10.32 -14.73 -11.06
CA ILE A 111 -9.51 -15.74 -10.35
C ILE A 111 -10.36 -16.71 -9.49
N SER A 112 -11.64 -16.42 -9.26
CA SER A 112 -12.57 -17.32 -8.57
C SER A 112 -13.15 -18.35 -9.55
N ARG A 113 -12.43 -19.45 -9.75
CA ARG A 113 -12.94 -20.66 -10.41
C ARG A 113 -12.61 -21.90 -9.60
#